data_AF-A0A0N1I153-F1
#
_entry.id   AF-A0A0N1I153-F1
#
_cell.length_a   1.000
_cell.length_b   1.000
_cell.length_c   1.000
_cell.angle_alpha   90.00
_cell.angle_beta   90.00
_cell.angle_gamma   90.00
#
_symmetry.space_group_name_H-M   'P 1'
#
loop_
_entity.id
_entity.type
_entity.pdbx_description
1 polymer ?
#
loop_
_entity_poly.entity_id
_entity_poly.type
_entity_poly.pdbx_seq_one_letter_code
_entity_poly.pdbx_strand_id
1 'polypeptide(L)'
;MTQSVCTCFMCNNIRTALHNIDPEYTRSIERRLSVPQGLDHKALITRYRYEYPDYLKAMKAKVEHELVIAELQLKKSEVEVKQLRLDIETGRLQREKAEDQVRMNSSVVTTGLLDSFEEK
;
A
#
# COMPACT_ATOMS: atom_id res chain seq x y z
N MET A 1 30.09 34.68 -14.87
CA MET A 1 30.98 33.67 -15.48
C MET A 1 30.10 32.54 -16.00
N THR A 2 29.99 32.38 -17.31
CA THR A 2 29.20 31.31 -17.94
C THR A 2 29.94 29.98 -17.74
N GLN A 3 29.36 29.05 -16.98
CA GLN A 3 29.90 27.69 -16.89
C GLN A 3 29.78 27.02 -18.27
N SER A 4 30.92 26.67 -18.87
CA SER A 4 30.96 26.01 -20.16
C SER A 4 30.58 24.54 -20.01
N VAL A 5 29.49 24.14 -20.66
CA VAL A 5 29.04 22.74 -20.73
C VAL A 5 30.14 21.88 -21.35
N CYS A 6 30.53 20.79 -20.70
CA CYS A 6 31.52 19.89 -21.28
C CYS A 6 30.89 19.03 -22.39
N THR A 7 31.44 19.05 -23.60
CA THR A 7 30.94 18.30 -24.77
C THR A 7 31.80 17.09 -25.13
N CYS A 8 32.70 16.65 -24.23
CA CYS A 8 33.54 15.48 -24.51
C CYS A 8 32.71 14.20 -24.61
N PHE A 9 33.23 13.22 -25.35
CA PHE A 9 32.57 11.93 -25.59
C PHE A 9 32.06 11.27 -24.30
N MET A 10 32.90 11.22 -23.25
CA MET A 10 32.52 10.64 -21.97
C MET A 10 31.36 11.38 -21.28
N CYS A 11 31.39 12.72 -21.25
CA CYS A 11 30.34 13.51 -20.64
C CYS A 11 29.02 13.39 -21.40
N ASN A 12 29.07 13.35 -22.73
CA ASN A 12 27.87 13.11 -23.54
C ASN A 12 27.30 11.71 -23.29
N ASN A 13 28.14 10.67 -23.23
CA ASN A 13 27.70 9.33 -22.90
C ASN A 13 27.03 9.24 -21.53
N ILE A 14 27.59 9.89 -20.50
CA ILE A 14 27.00 9.93 -19.16
C ILE A 14 25.62 10.62 -19.20
N ARG A 15 25.50 11.76 -19.88
CA ARG A 15 24.21 12.46 -20.00
C ARG A 15 23.17 11.62 -20.74
N THR A 16 23.53 11.02 -21.87
CA THR A 16 22.64 10.16 -22.64
C THR A 16 22.24 8.92 -21.84
N ALA A 17 23.19 8.28 -21.14
CA ALA A 17 22.90 7.14 -20.29
C ALA A 17 21.93 7.51 -19.16
N LEU A 18 22.19 8.60 -18.43
CA LEU A 18 21.29 9.07 -17.37
C LEU A 18 19.90 9.44 -17.90
N HIS A 19 19.82 10.15 -19.03
CA HIS A 19 18.53 10.54 -19.61
C HIS A 19 17.71 9.31 -20.05
N ASN A 20 18.37 8.29 -20.59
CA ASN A 20 17.69 7.08 -21.08
C ASN A 20 17.33 6.10 -19.97
N ILE A 21 18.16 5.99 -18.92
CA ILE A 21 17.96 5.04 -17.81
C ILE A 21 17.09 5.65 -16.72
N ASP A 22 17.32 6.92 -16.38
CA ASP A 22 16.66 7.62 -15.27
C ASP A 22 16.30 9.07 -15.63
N PRO A 23 15.24 9.26 -16.44
CA PRO A 23 14.76 10.58 -16.81
C PRO A 23 14.20 11.36 -15.60
N GLU A 24 13.84 10.69 -14.49
CA GLU A 24 13.39 11.37 -13.28
C GLU A 24 14.52 12.04 -12.53
N TYR A 25 15.65 11.34 -12.35
CA TYR A 25 16.86 11.94 -11.81
C TYR A 25 17.30 13.15 -12.65
N THR A 26 17.29 13.01 -13.98
CA THR A 26 17.62 14.11 -14.91
C THR A 26 16.71 15.32 -14.71
N ARG A 27 15.39 15.11 -14.68
CA ARG A 27 14.40 16.18 -14.43
C ARG A 27 14.52 16.79 -13.02
N SER A 28 14.92 16.00 -12.02
CA SER A 28 15.10 16.48 -10.65
C SER A 28 16.27 17.46 -10.55
N ILE A 29 17.33 17.21 -11.33
CA ILE A 29 18.50 18.09 -11.42
C ILE A 29 18.13 19.41 -12.11
N GLU A 30 17.44 19.33 -13.24
CA GLU A 30 17.02 20.51 -14.01
C GLU A 30 16.13 21.43 -13.17
N ARG A 31 15.22 20.85 -12.38
CA ARG A 31 14.37 21.61 -11.44
C ARG A 31 15.14 22.32 -10.34
N ARG A 32 16.22 21.73 -9.82
CA ARG A 32 17.05 22.36 -8.76
C ARG A 32 17.88 23.53 -9.27
N LEU A 33 18.20 23.56 -10.57
CA LEU A 33 19.13 24.53 -11.14
C LEU A 33 18.46 25.76 -11.76
N SER A 34 17.12 25.80 -11.84
CA SER A 34 16.29 26.93 -12.36
C SER A 34 16.65 27.43 -13.77
N VAL A 35 17.67 26.86 -14.41
CA VAL A 35 18.22 27.19 -15.71
C VAL A 35 18.79 25.89 -16.28
N PRO A 36 18.61 25.59 -17.59
CA PRO A 36 19.29 24.48 -18.24
C PRO A 36 20.77 24.83 -18.44
N GLN A 37 21.53 24.94 -17.33
CA GLN A 37 22.98 25.06 -17.39
C GLN A 37 23.56 23.66 -17.46
N GLY A 38 24.10 23.33 -18.63
CA GLY A 38 24.84 22.09 -18.79
C GLY A 38 26.03 22.06 -17.83
N LEU A 39 26.26 20.90 -17.24
CA LEU A 39 27.31 20.71 -16.26
C LEU A 39 28.69 20.72 -16.94
N ASP A 40 29.65 21.36 -16.28
CA ASP A 40 31.06 21.16 -16.61
C ASP A 40 31.49 19.71 -16.34
N HIS A 41 32.68 19.35 -16.80
CA HIS A 41 33.18 17.98 -16.73
C HIS A 41 33.22 17.45 -15.29
N LYS A 42 33.76 18.26 -14.36
CA LYS A 42 33.99 17.86 -12.98
C LYS A 42 32.67 17.70 -12.23
N ALA A 43 31.74 18.63 -12.43
CA ALA A 43 30.41 18.59 -11.85
C ALA A 43 29.63 17.38 -12.35
N LEU A 44 29.67 17.07 -13.65
CA LEU A 44 28.97 15.90 -14.20
C LEU A 44 29.53 14.58 -13.65
N ILE A 45 30.86 14.43 -13.61
CA ILE A 45 31.50 13.22 -13.08
C ILE A 45 31.18 13.05 -11.59
N THR A 46 31.27 14.14 -10.81
CA THR A 46 30.98 14.12 -9.37
C THR A 46 29.55 13.68 -9.12
N ARG A 47 28.59 14.25 -9.85
CA ARG A 47 27.18 13.86 -9.75
C ARG A 47 26.95 12.42 -10.14
N TYR A 48 27.50 11.99 -11.25
CA TYR A 48 27.31 10.62 -11.71
C TYR A 48 27.94 9.58 -10.77
N ARG A 49 29.10 9.88 -10.19
CA ARG A 49 29.83 8.94 -9.33
C ARG A 49 29.35 8.91 -7.89
N TYR A 50 28.86 10.02 -7.35
CA TYR A 50 28.54 10.12 -5.93
C TYR A 50 27.05 10.42 -5.71
N GLU A 51 26.51 11.48 -6.32
CA GLU A 51 25.13 11.89 -6.07
C GLU A 51 24.09 10.91 -6.66
N TYR A 52 24.35 10.35 -7.84
CA TYR A 52 23.42 9.43 -8.50
C TYR A 52 23.29 8.09 -7.74
N PRO A 53 24.37 7.43 -7.30
CA PRO A 53 24.24 6.25 -6.44
C PRO A 53 23.50 6.53 -5.13
N ASP A 54 23.69 7.68 -4.51
CA ASP A 54 22.98 8.03 -3.28
C ASP A 54 21.51 8.33 -3.52
N TYR A 55 21.17 8.96 -4.65
CA TYR A 55 19.80 9.07 -5.13
C TYR A 55 19.15 7.69 -5.31
N LEU A 56 19.83 6.75 -5.97
CA LEU A 56 19.30 5.39 -6.17
C LEU A 56 19.09 4.66 -4.84
N LYS A 57 20.00 4.81 -3.86
CA LYS A 57 19.81 4.25 -2.51
C LYS A 57 18.59 4.85 -1.82
N ALA A 58 18.40 6.16 -1.91
CA ALA A 58 17.25 6.84 -1.31
C ALA A 58 15.92 6.37 -1.96
N MET A 59 15.90 6.22 -3.28
CA MET A 59 14.74 5.70 -4.01
C MET A 59 14.43 4.26 -3.64
N LYS A 60 15.46 3.42 -3.54
CA LYS A 60 15.32 2.03 -3.07
C LYS A 60 14.71 1.99 -1.67
N ALA A 61 15.24 2.76 -0.73
CA ALA A 61 14.74 2.80 0.64
C ALA A 61 13.28 3.28 0.71
N LYS A 62 12.91 4.25 -0.14
CA LYS A 62 11.52 4.71 -0.26
C LYS A 62 10.59 3.59 -0.73
N VAL A 63 10.97 2.87 -1.79
CA VAL A 63 10.18 1.74 -2.31
C VAL A 63 10.06 0.62 -1.27
N GLU A 64 11.14 0.28 -0.58
CA GLU A 64 11.12 -0.71 0.50
C GLU A 64 10.16 -0.28 1.63
N HIS A 65 10.16 1.00 2.00
CA HIS A 65 9.25 1.52 3.00
C HIS A 65 7.78 1.48 2.54
N GLU A 66 7.49 1.87 1.30
CA GLU A 66 6.14 1.79 0.72
C GLU A 66 5.63 0.35 0.64
N LEU A 67 6.51 -0.61 0.33
CA LEU A 67 6.17 -2.04 0.35
C LEU A 67 5.74 -2.48 1.75
N VAL A 68 6.51 -2.12 2.79
CA VAL A 68 6.17 -2.45 4.19
C VAL A 68 4.81 -1.84 4.58
N ILE A 69 4.53 -0.60 4.18
CA ILE A 69 3.24 0.04 4.43
C ILE A 69 2.11 -0.74 3.75
N ALA A 70 2.29 -1.11 2.48
CA ALA A 70 1.28 -1.87 1.73
C ALA A 70 1.01 -3.24 2.35
N GLU A 71 2.06 -3.96 2.79
CA GLU A 71 1.92 -5.23 3.50
C GLU A 71 1.16 -5.09 4.82
N LEU A 72 1.43 -4.02 5.59
CA LEU A 72 0.71 -3.74 6.83
C LEU A 72 -0.76 -3.41 6.58
N GLN A 73 -1.07 -2.64 5.53
CA GLN A 73 -2.43 -2.33 5.14
C GLN A 73 -3.20 -3.59 4.71
N LEU A 74 -2.55 -4.50 3.99
CA LEU A 74 -3.13 -5.77 3.60
C LEU A 74 -3.39 -6.68 4.81
N LYS A 75 -2.43 -6.79 5.74
CA LYS A 75 -2.66 -7.54 7.00
C LYS A 75 -3.81 -6.95 7.82
N LYS A 76 -3.92 -5.62 7.86
CA LYS A 76 -5.01 -4.93 8.54
C LYS A 76 -6.36 -5.30 7.92
N SER A 77 -6.48 -5.22 6.59
CA SER A 77 -7.74 -5.55 5.91
C SER A 77 -8.10 -7.04 6.04
N GLU A 78 -7.12 -7.94 6.05
CA GLU A 78 -7.34 -9.36 6.34
C GLU A 78 -7.94 -9.59 7.74
N VAL A 79 -7.44 -8.87 8.75
CA VAL A 79 -7.98 -8.94 10.11
C VAL A 79 -9.40 -8.38 10.17
N GLU A 80 -9.66 -7.25 9.53
CA GLU A 80 -11.01 -6.66 9.45
C GLU A 80 -12.01 -7.62 8.78
N VAL A 81 -11.63 -8.28 7.69
CA VAL A 81 -12.47 -9.28 7.03
C VAL A 81 -12.73 -10.48 7.93
N LYS A 82 -11.72 -10.97 8.67
CA LYS A 82 -11.90 -12.06 9.64
C LYS A 82 -12.88 -11.65 10.75
N GLN A 83 -12.77 -10.43 11.27
CA GLN A 83 -13.69 -9.93 12.28
C GLN A 83 -15.13 -9.89 11.75
N LEU A 84 -15.34 -9.33 10.55
CA LEU A 84 -16.67 -9.29 9.94
C LEU A 84 -17.27 -10.70 9.75
N ARG A 85 -16.45 -11.69 9.36
CA ARG A 85 -16.91 -13.08 9.26
C ARG A 85 -17.34 -13.65 10.61
N LEU A 86 -16.57 -13.38 11.67
CA LEU A 86 -16.93 -13.80 13.03
C LEU A 86 -18.21 -13.12 13.52
N ASP A 87 -18.40 -11.84 13.22
CA ASP A 87 -19.60 -11.10 13.61
C ASP A 87 -20.85 -11.65 12.90
N ILE A 88 -20.74 -11.95 11.60
CA ILE A 88 -21.81 -12.58 10.82
C ILE A 88 -22.17 -13.95 11.40
N GLU A 89 -21.18 -14.79 11.68
CA GLU A 89 -21.40 -16.13 12.20
C GLU A 89 -21.99 -16.09 13.61
N THR A 90 -21.52 -15.17 14.45
CA THR A 90 -22.09 -14.95 15.78
C THR A 90 -23.55 -14.52 15.70
N GLY A 91 -23.88 -13.58 14.80
CA GLY A 91 -25.26 -13.15 14.56
C GLY A 91 -26.14 -14.24 13.95
N ARG A 92 -25.57 -15.18 13.19
CA ARG A 92 -26.28 -16.38 12.69
C ARG A 92 -26.63 -17.31 13.84
N LEU A 93 -25.65 -17.65 14.68
CA LEU A 93 -25.85 -18.55 15.83
C LEU A 93 -26.83 -17.98 16.86
N GLN A 94 -26.80 -16.66 17.11
CA GLN A 94 -27.76 -16.01 17.99
C GLN A 94 -29.20 -16.09 17.47
N ARG A 95 -29.39 -15.93 16.15
CA ARG A 95 -30.71 -16.10 15.51
C ARG A 95 -31.21 -17.53 15.61
N GLU A 96 -30.37 -18.51 15.29
CA GLU A 96 -30.69 -19.94 15.39
C GLU A 96 -31.11 -20.31 16.83
N LYS A 97 -30.38 -19.83 17.84
CA LYS A 97 -30.74 -20.02 19.26
C LYS A 97 -32.08 -19.36 19.62
N ALA A 98 -32.36 -18.16 19.10
CA ALA A 98 -33.62 -17.48 19.35
C ALA A 98 -34.81 -18.22 18.71
N GLU A 99 -34.64 -18.72 17.49
CA GLU A 99 -35.65 -19.52 16.78
C GLU A 99 -35.94 -20.84 17.50
N ASP A 100 -34.90 -21.56 17.95
CA ASP A 100 -35.07 -22.78 18.74
C ASP A 100 -35.80 -22.52 20.07
N GLN A 101 -35.50 -21.40 20.74
CA GLN A 101 -36.19 -21.01 21.96
C GLN A 101 -37.68 -20.72 21.71
N VAL A 102 -38.01 -20.02 20.62
CA VAL A 102 -39.41 -19.77 20.22
C VAL A 102 -40.12 -21.08 19.87
N ARG A 103 -39.46 -22.00 19.15
CA ARG A 103 -40.02 -23.31 18.80
C ARG A 103 -40.34 -24.15 20.04
N MET A 104 -39.42 -24.19 21.01
CA MET A 104 -39.61 -24.87 22.30
C MET A 104 -40.79 -24.27 23.08
N ASN A 105 -40.86 -22.95 23.20
CA ASN A 105 -41.96 -22.28 23.91
C ASN A 105 -43.32 -22.54 23.23
N SER A 106 -43.38 -22.54 21.91
CA SER A 106 -44.60 -22.87 21.14
C SER A 106 -45.08 -24.31 21.39
N SER A 107 -44.15 -25.27 21.39
CA SER A 107 -44.44 -26.68 21.70
C SER A 107 -45.05 -26.85 23.09
N VAL A 108 -44.51 -26.19 24.12
CA VAL A 108 -45.02 -26.26 25.51
C VAL A 108 -46.44 -25.68 25.64
N VAL A 109 -46.74 -24.59 24.94
CA VAL A 109 -48.08 -23.99 24.94
C VAL A 109 -49.09 -24.95 24.30
N THR A 110 -48.69 -25.65 23.24
CA THR A 110 -49.59 -26.56 22.51
C THR A 110 -49.92 -27.81 23.33
N THR A 111 -48.94 -28.40 24.03
CA THR A 111 -49.19 -29.56 24.92
C THR A 111 -49.98 -29.17 26.17
N GLY A 112 -49.67 -28.03 26.80
CA GLY A 112 -50.42 -27.59 28.00
C GLY A 112 -51.90 -27.26 27.72
N LEU A 113 -52.22 -26.81 26.50
CA LEU A 113 -53.60 -26.63 26.06
C LEU A 113 -54.32 -27.97 25.87
N LEU A 114 -53.67 -28.98 25.28
CA LEU A 114 -54.27 -30.31 25.09
C LEU A 114 -54.57 -31.01 26.42
N ASP A 115 -53.65 -30.95 27.39
CA ASP A 115 -53.86 -31.53 28.72
C ASP A 115 -55.01 -30.83 29.48
N SER A 116 -55.25 -29.54 29.20
CA SER A 116 -56.37 -28.77 29.79
C SER A 116 -57.75 -29.12 29.21
N PHE A 117 -57.81 -29.83 28.07
CA PHE A 117 -59.06 -30.26 27.44
C PHE A 117 -59.48 -31.69 27.81
N GLU A 118 -58.58 -32.52 28.36
CA GLU A 118 -58.88 -33.90 28.76
C GLU A 118 -59.38 -34.05 30.22
N GLU A 119 -59.37 -32.98 31.02
CA GLU A 119 -59.85 -32.97 32.43
C GLU A 119 -61.34 -32.58 32.63
N LYS A 120 -62.19 -32.61 31.60
CA LYS A 120 -63.66 -32.37 31.73
C LYS A 120 -64.49 -33.58 31.35
#